data_AF-A0A8S3UTD2-F1
#
_entry.id   AF-A0A8S3UTD2-F1
#
_cell.length_a   1.000
_cell.length_b   1.000
_cell.length_c   1.000
_cell.angle_alpha   90.00
_cell.angle_beta   90.00
_cell.angle_gamma   90.00
#
_symmetry.space_group_name_H-M   'P 1'
#
loop_
_entity.id
_entity.type
_entity.pdbx_description
1 polymer ?
#
loop_
_entity_poly.entity_id
_entity_poly.type
_entity_poly.pdbx_seq_one_letter_code
_entity_poly.pdbx_strand_id
1 'polypeptide(L)'
;MQLHLQTYYMFAINSFTVHDFTTLSDHCAISCSLLTSFYDNTKTQQAYLKPLSGKFLWDSEAINPYSTLIQDKNTSTKLRKFLSTKYLNCNEAVNDLNTILQETTALASAKFIKGRLKKQTNKPKRKPWFSGSCDDLYKTVKHYAFLINKFPFNGAYRKEYYSYRSKLRRKCKQEEKLYKNKICSDLSIISKVTQNPSGTCLIN
;
A
#
# COMPACT_ATOMS: atom_id res chain seq x y z
N MET A 1 3.99 56.13 -6.18
CA MET A 1 4.38 55.58 -4.86
C MET A 1 4.18 54.07 -4.91
N GLN A 2 5.25 53.32 -5.20
CA GLN A 2 5.21 51.85 -5.24
C GLN A 2 5.44 51.34 -3.83
N LEU A 3 4.38 50.84 -3.19
CA LEU A 3 4.48 50.18 -1.89
C LEU A 3 5.18 48.83 -2.09
N HIS A 4 6.45 48.77 -1.70
CA HIS A 4 7.19 47.52 -1.55
C HIS A 4 6.53 46.72 -0.43
N LEU A 5 5.66 45.76 -0.78
CA LEU A 5 5.18 44.76 0.14
C LEU A 5 6.39 43.92 0.57
N GLN A 6 6.95 44.23 1.74
CA GLN A 6 7.82 43.30 2.45
C GLN A 6 6.96 42.10 2.86
N THR A 7 7.12 41.00 2.14
CA THR A 7 6.54 39.71 2.51
C THR A 7 7.24 39.24 3.78
N TYR A 8 6.60 39.46 4.94
CA TYR A 8 7.03 38.87 6.20
C TYR A 8 6.74 37.37 6.14
N TYR A 9 7.80 36.57 5.97
CA TYR A 9 7.70 35.12 6.12
C TYR A 9 7.55 34.79 7.60
N MET A 10 6.31 34.63 8.04
CA MET A 10 6.02 34.16 9.39
C MET A 10 6.12 32.63 9.40
N PHE A 11 7.25 32.12 9.88
CA PHE A 11 7.40 30.70 10.19
C PHE A 11 7.01 30.47 11.64
N ALA A 12 5.94 29.71 11.86
CA ALA A 12 5.54 29.29 13.20
C ALA A 12 5.73 27.78 13.33
N ILE A 13 6.26 27.32 14.47
CA ILE A 13 6.31 25.90 14.77
C ILE A 13 4.88 25.43 15.06
N ASN A 14 4.38 24.52 14.21
CA ASN A 14 3.09 23.88 14.39
C ASN A 14 3.16 22.78 15.46
N SER A 15 4.18 21.93 15.35
CA SER A 15 4.42 20.84 16.28
C SER A 15 5.88 20.45 16.34
N PHE A 16 6.31 19.98 17.50
CA PHE A 16 7.63 19.41 17.72
C PHE A 16 7.46 18.15 18.57
N THR A 17 7.94 17.02 18.07
CA THR A 17 7.76 15.72 18.71
C THR A 17 9.08 14.96 18.70
N VAL A 18 9.48 14.49 19.88
CA VAL A 18 10.53 13.50 20.03
C VAL A 18 9.86 12.13 20.06
N HIS A 19 10.20 11.28 19.12
CA HIS A 19 9.62 9.96 18.98
C HIS A 19 10.26 8.96 19.93
N ASP A 20 9.56 7.86 20.16
CA ASP A 20 10.09 6.71 20.87
C ASP A 20 11.38 6.19 20.23
N PHE A 21 12.23 5.63 21.09
CA PHE A 21 13.47 4.98 20.67
C PHE A 21 13.16 3.81 19.73
N THR A 22 13.87 3.75 18.60
CA THR A 22 13.63 2.74 17.58
C THR A 22 14.66 1.62 17.62
N THR A 23 14.34 0.46 17.02
CA THR A 23 15.27 -0.67 16.93
C THR A 23 16.39 -0.47 15.92
N LEU A 24 16.29 0.55 15.08
CA LEU A 24 17.16 0.76 13.92
C LEU A 24 18.31 1.74 14.25
N SER A 25 18.09 2.65 15.20
CA SER A 25 19.00 3.72 15.55
C SER A 25 19.24 3.80 17.06
N ASP A 26 20.43 4.28 17.43
CA ASP A 26 20.82 4.69 18.78
C ASP A 26 20.31 6.10 19.15
N HIS A 27 19.62 6.74 18.22
CA HIS A 27 18.92 8.01 18.42
C HIS A 27 17.42 7.84 18.23
N CYS A 28 16.63 8.63 18.95
CA CYS A 28 15.22 8.84 18.66
C CYS A 28 15.05 9.76 17.44
N ALA A 29 13.97 9.57 16.69
CA ALA A 29 13.62 10.52 15.65
C ALA A 29 13.05 11.78 16.29
N ILE A 30 13.33 12.93 15.70
CA ILE A 30 12.72 14.21 16.05
C ILE A 30 11.95 14.69 14.83
N SER A 31 10.68 15.05 15.01
CA SER A 31 9.86 15.62 13.95
C SER A 31 9.42 17.01 14.34
N CYS A 32 9.56 17.94 13.41
CA CYS A 32 9.09 19.32 13.52
C CYS A 32 8.18 19.61 12.33
N SER A 33 7.00 20.14 12.59
CA SER A 33 6.09 20.66 11.58
C SER A 33 6.09 22.18 11.69
N LEU A 34 6.26 22.84 10.55
CA LEU A 34 6.24 24.31 10.45
C LEU A 34 4.98 24.73 9.70
N LEU A 35 4.25 25.69 10.24
CA LEU A 35 3.25 26.43 9.50
C LEU A 35 3.99 27.35 8.54
N THR A 36 3.74 27.15 7.26
CA THR A 36 4.32 27.95 6.20
C THR A 36 3.18 28.46 5.30
N SER A 37 3.14 29.77 5.11
CA SER A 37 2.22 30.43 4.18
C SER A 37 2.85 30.45 2.79
N PHE A 38 2.85 29.30 2.10
CA PHE A 38 3.21 29.25 0.69
C PHE A 38 1.97 29.39 -0.20
N TYR A 39 1.96 30.42 -1.03
CA TYR A 39 0.97 30.58 -2.09
C TYR A 39 1.43 29.74 -3.30
N ASP A 40 0.94 28.51 -3.38
CA ASP A 40 1.33 27.57 -4.43
C ASP A 40 0.45 27.76 -5.68
N ASN A 41 0.94 28.57 -6.64
CA ASN A 41 0.25 28.86 -7.89
C ASN A 41 0.28 27.70 -8.91
N THR A 42 0.93 26.57 -8.60
CA THR A 42 1.09 25.44 -9.53
C THR A 42 0.29 24.20 -9.16
N LYS A 43 -0.77 24.34 -8.33
CA LYS A 43 -1.77 23.27 -8.17
C LYS A 43 -2.57 23.08 -9.46
N THR A 44 -1.96 22.46 -10.47
CA THR A 44 -2.69 21.61 -11.39
C THR A 44 -3.47 20.63 -10.53
N GLN A 45 -4.79 20.81 -10.50
CA GLN A 45 -5.68 19.85 -9.86
C GLN A 45 -5.37 18.49 -10.48
N GLN A 46 -4.67 17.63 -9.73
CA GLN A 46 -4.64 16.22 -10.05
C GLN A 46 -6.11 15.82 -10.18
N ALA A 47 -6.51 15.37 -11.36
CA ALA A 47 -7.85 14.88 -11.58
C ALA A 47 -8.05 13.71 -10.62
N TYR A 48 -8.72 13.97 -9.50
CA TYR A 48 -9.06 12.96 -8.52
C TYR A 48 -10.03 12.01 -9.22
N LEU A 49 -9.49 10.92 -9.74
CA LEU A 49 -10.30 9.82 -10.27
C LEU A 49 -11.18 9.36 -9.11
N LYS A 50 -12.50 9.50 -9.28
CA LYS A 50 -13.45 9.01 -8.31
C LYS A 50 -13.24 7.50 -8.15
N PRO A 51 -13.25 6.97 -6.93
CA PRO A 51 -13.16 5.53 -6.73
C PRO A 51 -14.27 4.86 -7.53
N LEU A 52 -13.93 3.75 -8.19
CA LEU A 52 -14.91 2.94 -8.94
C LEU A 52 -16.09 2.64 -8.01
N SER A 53 -17.31 2.93 -8.50
CA SER A 53 -18.52 2.57 -7.80
C SER A 53 -18.53 1.06 -7.50
N GLY A 54 -19.19 0.67 -6.41
CA GLY A 54 -19.35 -0.74 -6.07
C GLY A 54 -19.86 -1.58 -7.24
N LYS A 55 -19.56 -2.87 -7.21
CA LYS A 55 -19.96 -3.81 -8.26
C LYS A 55 -21.12 -4.66 -7.76
N PHE A 56 -22.09 -4.93 -8.62
CA PHE A 56 -23.10 -5.95 -8.35
C PHE A 56 -22.50 -7.33 -8.63
N LEU A 57 -22.67 -8.26 -7.69
CA LEU A 57 -22.34 -9.65 -7.90
C LEU A 57 -23.54 -10.35 -8.54
N TRP A 58 -23.36 -10.82 -9.77
CA TRP A 58 -24.33 -11.65 -10.47
C TRP A 58 -24.16 -13.09 -9.98
N ASP A 59 -25.12 -13.56 -9.19
CA ASP A 59 -25.23 -14.97 -8.81
C ASP A 59 -26.19 -15.68 -9.77
N SER A 60 -26.09 -17.01 -9.89
CA SER A 60 -26.98 -17.79 -10.74
C SER A 60 -28.45 -17.63 -10.35
N GLU A 61 -28.71 -17.40 -9.07
CA GLU A 61 -30.04 -17.14 -8.51
C GLU A 61 -30.61 -15.74 -8.88
N ALA A 62 -29.75 -14.78 -9.23
CA ALA A 62 -30.16 -13.39 -9.52
C ALA A 62 -30.62 -13.19 -10.99
N ILE A 63 -30.38 -14.16 -11.87
CA ILE A 63 -30.67 -14.05 -13.31
C ILE A 63 -32.18 -14.00 -13.58
N ASN A 64 -32.95 -14.92 -12.99
CA ASN A 64 -34.40 -15.00 -13.20
C ASN A 64 -35.14 -13.80 -12.61
N PRO A 65 -34.87 -13.36 -11.35
CA PRO A 65 -35.45 -12.14 -10.79
C PRO A 65 -35.13 -10.89 -11.59
N TYR A 66 -33.91 -10.76 -12.11
CA TYR A 66 -33.56 -9.62 -12.94
C TYR A 66 -34.31 -9.61 -14.27
N SER A 67 -34.43 -10.78 -14.91
CA SER A 67 -35.15 -10.92 -16.18
C SER A 67 -36.65 -10.63 -16.06
N THR A 68 -37.25 -10.91 -14.91
CA THR A 68 -38.65 -10.51 -14.64
C THR A 68 -38.76 -9.02 -14.33
N LEU A 69 -37.83 -8.46 -13.56
CA LEU A 69 -37.82 -7.04 -13.20
C LEU A 69 -37.52 -6.09 -14.37
N ILE A 70 -36.71 -6.50 -15.35
CA ILE A 70 -36.45 -5.69 -16.54
C ILE A 70 -37.71 -5.60 -17.43
N GLN A 71 -38.55 -6.63 -17.40
CA GLN A 71 -39.82 -6.70 -18.13
C GLN A 71 -40.98 -6.09 -17.34
N ASP A 72 -40.78 -5.78 -16.05
CA ASP A 72 -41.81 -5.18 -15.22
C ASP A 72 -42.27 -3.83 -15.78
N LYS A 73 -43.55 -3.52 -15.54
CA LYS A 73 -44.20 -2.31 -16.04
C LYS A 73 -43.46 -1.05 -15.61
N ASN A 74 -42.91 -1.02 -14.39
CA ASN A 74 -42.18 0.13 -13.87
C ASN A 74 -40.87 0.36 -14.65
N THR A 75 -40.05 -0.67 -14.79
CA THR A 75 -38.77 -0.60 -15.52
C THR A 75 -38.99 -0.32 -17.00
N SER A 76 -39.98 -0.97 -17.62
CA SER A 76 -40.36 -0.72 -19.00
C SER A 76 -40.79 0.73 -19.23
N THR A 77 -41.53 1.33 -18.28
CA THR A 77 -41.92 2.74 -18.34
C THR A 77 -40.70 3.66 -18.27
N LYS A 78 -39.73 3.37 -17.38
CA LYS A 78 -38.48 4.13 -17.28
C LYS A 78 -37.64 4.02 -18.56
N LEU A 79 -37.52 2.82 -19.13
CA LEU A 79 -36.80 2.61 -20.40
C LEU A 79 -37.48 3.32 -21.57
N ARG A 80 -38.81 3.31 -21.65
CA ARG A 80 -39.55 4.08 -22.66
C ARG A 80 -39.35 5.57 -22.50
N LYS A 81 -39.35 6.07 -21.27
CA LYS A 81 -39.03 7.47 -20.97
C LYS A 81 -37.60 7.82 -21.37
N PHE A 82 -36.63 6.93 -21.11
CA PHE A 82 -35.26 7.11 -21.55
C PHE A 82 -35.18 7.24 -23.09
N LEU A 83 -35.87 6.37 -23.82
CA LEU A 83 -35.89 6.40 -25.29
C LEU A 83 -36.60 7.63 -25.88
N SER A 84 -37.58 8.21 -25.18
CA SER A 84 -38.29 9.41 -25.64
C SER A 84 -37.65 10.72 -25.18
N THR A 85 -36.68 10.67 -24.27
CA THR A 85 -36.00 11.86 -23.72
C THR A 85 -34.91 12.34 -24.68
N LYS A 86 -34.91 13.64 -25.00
CA LYS A 86 -33.82 14.29 -25.73
C LYS A 86 -32.74 14.74 -24.75
N TYR A 87 -31.62 14.04 -24.73
CA TYR A 87 -30.46 14.41 -23.92
C TYR A 87 -29.61 15.47 -24.62
N LEU A 88 -29.04 16.39 -23.84
CA LEU A 88 -28.16 17.45 -24.34
C LEU A 88 -26.76 16.92 -24.65
N ASN A 89 -26.32 15.86 -23.97
CA ASN A 89 -25.02 15.22 -24.20
C ASN A 89 -25.07 13.72 -23.89
N CYS A 90 -24.08 12.98 -24.43
CA CYS A 90 -24.00 11.53 -24.25
C CYS A 90 -23.77 11.11 -22.78
N ASN A 91 -23.09 11.94 -21.99
CA ASN A 91 -22.79 11.61 -20.59
C ASN A 91 -24.07 11.57 -19.74
N GLU A 92 -25.00 12.50 -19.98
CA GLU A 92 -26.32 12.51 -19.35
C GLU A 92 -27.13 11.27 -19.72
N ALA A 93 -27.16 10.93 -21.02
CA ALA A 93 -27.86 9.72 -21.49
C ALA A 93 -27.29 8.45 -20.84
N VAL A 94 -25.97 8.31 -20.81
CA VAL A 94 -25.30 7.15 -20.19
C VAL A 94 -25.57 7.10 -18.68
N ASN A 95 -25.58 8.23 -17.99
CA ASN A 95 -25.88 8.28 -16.55
C ASN A 95 -27.34 7.90 -16.25
N ASP A 96 -28.30 8.38 -17.03
CA ASP A 96 -29.72 8.03 -16.83
C ASP A 96 -29.96 6.54 -17.07
N LEU A 97 -29.43 6.00 -18.17
CA LEU A 97 -29.51 4.57 -18.45
C LEU A 97 -28.84 3.73 -17.34
N ASN A 98 -27.66 4.14 -16.88
CA ASN A 98 -26.98 3.46 -15.78
C ASN A 98 -27.81 3.49 -14.50
N THR A 99 -28.53 4.58 -14.23
CA THR A 99 -29.37 4.69 -13.03
C THR A 99 -30.54 3.71 -13.12
N ILE A 100 -31.23 3.64 -14.27
CA ILE A 100 -32.33 2.68 -14.50
C ILE A 100 -31.85 1.24 -14.30
N LEU A 101 -30.70 0.88 -14.88
CA LEU A 101 -30.14 -0.46 -14.76
C LEU A 101 -29.71 -0.77 -13.32
N GLN A 102 -29.04 0.17 -12.64
CA GLN A 102 -28.61 -0.01 -11.24
C GLN A 102 -29.78 -0.22 -10.29
N GLU A 103 -30.86 0.54 -10.44
CA GLU A 103 -32.08 0.36 -9.65
C GLU A 103 -32.71 -1.02 -9.88
N THR A 104 -32.78 -1.44 -11.15
CA THR A 104 -33.32 -2.75 -11.52
C THR A 104 -32.47 -3.89 -10.97
N THR A 105 -31.14 -3.77 -11.06
CA THR A 105 -30.19 -4.75 -10.52
C THR A 105 -30.22 -4.82 -8.99
N ALA A 106 -30.40 -3.68 -8.31
CA ALA A 106 -30.55 -3.65 -6.85
C ALA A 106 -31.82 -4.36 -6.37
N LEU A 107 -32.94 -4.22 -7.11
CA LEU A 107 -34.20 -4.90 -6.82
C LEU A 107 -34.11 -6.42 -7.08
N ALA A 108 -33.28 -6.85 -8.02
CA ALA A 108 -33.07 -8.26 -8.34
C ALA A 108 -32.24 -9.03 -7.29
N SER A 109 -31.97 -8.43 -6.12
CA SER A 109 -31.18 -9.02 -5.02
C SER A 109 -29.73 -9.34 -5.38
N ALA A 110 -29.18 -8.73 -6.44
CA ALA A 110 -27.75 -8.82 -6.71
C ALA A 110 -26.99 -8.17 -5.55
N LYS A 111 -26.12 -8.94 -4.89
CA LYS A 111 -25.33 -8.44 -3.75
C LYS A 111 -24.47 -7.27 -4.21
N PHE A 112 -24.76 -6.06 -3.72
CA PHE A 112 -23.92 -4.89 -3.99
C PHE A 112 -22.64 -4.96 -3.17
N ILE A 113 -21.53 -5.25 -3.83
CA ILE A 113 -20.21 -5.24 -3.22
C ILE A 113 -19.66 -3.82 -3.34
N LYS A 114 -19.70 -3.06 -2.24
CA LYS A 114 -18.97 -1.79 -2.15
C LYS A 114 -17.51 -2.07 -2.51
N GLY A 115 -16.98 -1.32 -3.48
CA GLY A 115 -15.59 -1.41 -3.87
C GLY A 115 -14.70 -1.03 -2.69
N ARG A 116 -14.30 -2.01 -1.88
CA ARG A 116 -13.20 -1.80 -0.94
C ARG A 116 -11.94 -1.77 -1.79
N LEU A 117 -11.25 -0.63 -1.79
CA LEU A 117 -9.84 -0.59 -2.17
C LEU A 117 -9.15 -1.66 -1.31
N LYS A 118 -8.83 -2.82 -1.90
CA LYS A 118 -7.94 -3.77 -1.24
C LYS A 118 -6.63 -3.01 -1.08
N LYS A 119 -6.36 -2.52 0.13
CA LYS A 119 -5.00 -2.13 0.51
C LYS A 119 -4.18 -3.38 0.25
N GLN A 120 -3.43 -3.39 -0.86
CA GLN A 120 -2.36 -4.36 -1.01
C GLN A 120 -1.38 -4.05 0.11
N THR A 121 -1.55 -4.71 1.24
CA THR A 121 -0.51 -4.75 2.26
C THR A 121 0.56 -5.66 1.67
N ASN A 122 1.39 -5.10 0.80
CA ASN A 122 2.66 -5.72 0.43
C ASN A 122 3.45 -5.80 1.73
N LYS A 123 3.30 -6.93 2.44
CA LYS A 123 4.15 -7.21 3.59
C LYS A 123 5.58 -7.12 3.07
N PRO A 124 6.44 -6.28 3.65
CA PRO A 124 7.81 -6.15 3.18
C PRO A 124 8.43 -7.55 3.23
N LYS A 125 8.77 -8.08 2.04
CA LYS A 125 9.47 -9.37 1.96
C LYS A 125 10.80 -9.18 2.67
N ARG A 126 11.07 -10.02 3.66
CA ARG A 126 12.38 -10.03 4.31
C ARG A 126 13.45 -10.35 3.28
N LYS A 127 14.66 -9.88 3.53
CA LYS A 127 15.78 -10.17 2.64
C LYS A 127 16.00 -11.69 2.61
N PRO A 128 16.32 -12.29 1.45
CA PRO A 128 16.44 -13.75 1.31
C PRO A 128 17.47 -14.39 2.25
N TRP A 129 18.49 -13.61 2.63
CA TRP A 129 19.56 -14.03 3.53
C TRP A 129 19.23 -13.87 5.02
N PHE A 130 18.09 -13.30 5.37
CA PHE A 130 17.74 -13.03 6.76
C PHE A 130 17.16 -14.29 7.42
N SER A 131 17.96 -15.00 8.22
CA SER A 131 17.55 -16.26 8.84
C SER A 131 16.65 -16.08 10.06
N GLY A 132 16.12 -17.21 10.58
CA GLY A 132 15.42 -17.24 11.87
C GLY A 132 16.28 -16.77 13.04
N SER A 133 17.59 -17.04 13.03
CA SER A 133 18.51 -16.56 14.06
C SER A 133 18.63 -15.03 14.07
N CYS A 134 18.62 -14.40 12.89
CA CYS A 134 18.54 -12.94 12.79
C CYS A 134 17.19 -12.41 13.30
N ASP A 135 16.09 -13.16 13.10
CA ASP A 135 14.76 -12.77 13.59
C ASP A 135 14.66 -12.80 15.11
N ASP A 136 15.23 -13.82 15.75
CA ASP A 136 15.21 -13.94 17.21
C ASP A 136 16.03 -12.83 17.88
N LEU A 137 17.21 -12.52 17.32
CA LEU A 137 17.99 -11.36 17.73
C LEU A 137 17.22 -10.05 17.51
N TYR A 138 16.52 -9.91 16.37
CA TYR A 138 15.71 -8.73 16.09
C TYR A 138 14.55 -8.56 17.08
N LYS A 139 13.84 -9.64 17.43
CA LYS A 139 12.79 -9.62 18.48
C LYS A 139 13.36 -9.21 19.83
N THR A 140 14.55 -9.68 20.16
CA THR A 140 15.23 -9.36 21.42
C THR A 140 15.62 -7.88 21.47
N VAL A 141 16.20 -7.35 20.39
CA VAL A 141 16.49 -5.91 20.25
C VAL A 141 15.21 -5.08 20.36
N LYS A 142 14.11 -5.54 19.73
CA LYS A 142 12.80 -4.88 19.82
C LYS A 142 12.25 -4.86 21.24
N HIS A 143 12.40 -5.96 21.98
CA HIS A 143 12.00 -6.04 23.37
C HIS A 143 12.79 -5.04 24.24
N TYR A 144 14.11 -4.97 24.12
CA TYR A 144 14.90 -4.02 24.89
C TYR A 144 14.68 -2.57 24.48
N ALA A 145 14.44 -2.28 23.20
CA ALA A 145 14.04 -0.94 22.76
C ALA A 145 12.74 -0.48 23.45
N PHE A 146 11.76 -1.37 23.55
CA PHE A 146 10.53 -1.12 24.30
C PHE A 146 10.79 -0.89 25.79
N LEU A 147 11.66 -1.69 26.42
CA LEU A 147 12.03 -1.51 27.82
C LEU A 147 12.77 -0.20 28.09
N ILE A 148 13.60 0.27 27.16
CA ILE A 148 14.26 1.58 27.27
C ILE A 148 13.23 2.71 27.26
N ASN A 149 12.22 2.64 26.38
CA ASN A 149 11.14 3.64 26.37
C ASN A 149 10.31 3.60 27.65
N LYS A 150 10.00 2.40 28.15
CA LYS A 150 9.22 2.23 29.38
C LYS A 150 9.98 2.61 30.65
N PHE A 151 11.30 2.38 30.69
CA PHE A 151 12.17 2.58 31.85
C PHE A 151 13.47 3.31 31.45
N PRO A 152 13.41 4.61 31.13
CA PRO A 152 14.50 5.35 30.47
C PRO A 152 15.76 5.52 31.33
N PHE A 153 15.61 5.48 32.66
CA PHE A 153 16.71 5.63 33.62
C PHE A 153 17.42 4.30 33.95
N ASN A 154 16.89 3.15 33.50
CA ASN A 154 17.52 1.87 33.75
C ASN A 154 18.69 1.64 32.77
N GLY A 155 19.92 1.85 33.26
CA GLY A 155 21.13 1.66 32.48
C GLY A 155 21.39 0.22 32.02
N ALA A 156 20.86 -0.79 32.71
CA ALA A 156 21.04 -2.19 32.34
C ALA A 156 20.34 -2.51 31.00
N TYR A 157 19.12 -2.01 30.80
CA TYR A 157 18.40 -2.21 29.53
C TYR A 157 19.10 -1.55 28.34
N ARG A 158 19.74 -0.39 28.54
CA ARG A 158 20.58 0.23 27.49
C ARG A 158 21.79 -0.65 27.15
N LYS A 159 22.51 -1.16 28.16
CA LYS A 159 23.66 -2.05 27.94
C LYS A 159 23.27 -3.30 27.15
N GLU A 160 22.18 -3.96 27.55
CA GLU A 160 21.67 -5.13 26.84
C GLU A 160 21.24 -4.82 25.41
N TYR A 161 20.50 -3.72 25.19
CA TYR A 161 20.12 -3.28 23.85
C TYR A 161 21.34 -3.13 22.92
N TYR A 162 22.38 -2.41 23.35
CA TYR A 162 23.58 -2.20 22.52
C TYR A 162 24.37 -3.49 22.28
N SER A 163 24.41 -4.39 23.27
CA SER A 163 24.99 -5.74 23.13
C SER A 163 24.28 -6.55 22.05
N TYR A 164 22.96 -6.70 22.15
CA TYR A 164 22.16 -7.45 21.19
C TYR A 164 22.11 -6.80 19.81
N ARG A 165 22.07 -5.47 19.72
CA ARG A 165 22.12 -4.74 18.44
C ARG A 165 23.45 -4.99 17.71
N SER A 166 24.55 -4.99 18.45
CA SER A 166 25.87 -5.29 17.89
C SER A 166 25.96 -6.74 17.39
N LYS A 167 25.42 -7.70 18.16
CA LYS A 167 25.32 -9.11 17.75
C LYS A 167 24.47 -9.27 16.48
N LEU A 168 23.29 -8.65 16.44
CA LEU A 168 22.40 -8.66 15.26
C LEU A 168 23.11 -8.11 14.03
N ARG A 169 23.75 -6.94 14.13
CA ARG A 169 24.49 -6.33 13.01
C ARG A 169 25.60 -7.26 12.48
N ARG A 170 26.36 -7.89 13.37
CA ARG A 170 27.41 -8.85 12.99
C ARG A 170 26.81 -10.07 12.27
N LYS A 171 25.74 -10.64 12.82
CA LYS A 171 25.06 -11.82 12.25
C LYS A 171 24.46 -11.52 10.88
N CYS A 172 23.76 -10.40 10.71
CA CYS A 172 23.23 -9.99 9.41
C CYS A 172 24.34 -9.83 8.37
N LYS A 173 25.48 -9.23 8.72
CA LYS A 173 26.63 -9.11 7.80
C LYS A 173 27.21 -10.47 7.42
N GLN A 174 27.29 -11.40 8.36
CA GLN A 174 27.77 -12.76 8.11
C GLN A 174 26.83 -13.51 7.14
N GLU A 175 25.53 -13.49 7.40
CA GLU A 175 24.55 -14.16 6.54
C GLU A 175 24.45 -13.53 5.16
N GLU A 176 24.53 -12.20 5.08
CA GLU A 176 24.61 -11.49 3.80
C GLU A 176 25.85 -11.92 3.00
N LYS A 177 27.02 -12.05 3.66
CA LYS A 177 28.25 -12.52 3.01
C LYS A 177 28.12 -13.96 2.53
N LEU A 178 27.60 -14.86 3.37
CA LEU A 178 27.37 -16.27 3.02
C LEU A 178 26.44 -16.40 1.82
N TYR A 179 25.36 -15.61 1.80
CA TYR A 179 24.42 -15.59 0.69
C TYR A 179 25.04 -15.08 -0.61
N LYS A 180 25.83 -13.98 -0.55
CA LYS A 180 26.57 -13.49 -1.73
C LYS A 180 27.55 -14.53 -2.26
N ASN A 181 28.30 -15.18 -1.36
CA ASN A 181 29.21 -16.26 -1.74
C ASN A 181 28.48 -17.43 -2.41
N LYS A 182 27.32 -17.82 -1.87
CA LYS A 182 26.47 -18.86 -2.46
C LYS A 182 26.00 -18.48 -3.87
N ILE A 183 25.52 -17.25 -4.07
CA ILE A 183 25.13 -16.78 -5.41
C ILE A 183 26.32 -16.86 -6.36
N CYS A 184 27.51 -16.39 -5.94
CA CYS A 184 28.70 -16.44 -6.79
C CYS A 184 29.09 -17.89 -7.13
N SER A 185 29.01 -18.83 -6.19
CA SER A 185 29.27 -20.23 -6.47
C SER A 185 28.26 -20.82 -7.45
N ASP A 186 26.96 -20.57 -7.24
CA ASP A 186 25.89 -21.08 -8.09
C ASP A 186 26.03 -20.55 -9.53
N LEU A 187 26.35 -19.26 -9.70
CA LEU A 187 26.63 -18.66 -11.00
C LEU A 187 27.87 -19.26 -11.68
N SER A 188 28.92 -19.56 -10.91
CA SER A 188 30.14 -20.20 -11.45
C SER A 188 29.92 -21.66 -11.89
N ILE A 189 28.99 -22.36 -11.25
CA ILE A 189 28.58 -23.71 -11.64
C ILE A 189 27.81 -23.63 -12.96
N ILE A 190 26.84 -22.71 -13.04
CA ILE A 190 26.04 -22.50 -14.26
C ILE A 190 26.95 -22.15 -15.45
N SER A 191 27.94 -21.27 -15.27
CA SER A 191 28.86 -20.91 -16.36
C SER A 191 29.69 -22.11 -16.85
N LYS A 192 30.11 -23.00 -15.95
CA LYS A 192 30.86 -24.23 -16.30
C LYS A 192 29.99 -25.24 -17.04
N VAL A 193 28.73 -25.41 -16.63
CA VAL A 193 27.76 -26.29 -17.32
C VAL A 193 27.48 -25.78 -18.74
N THR A 194 27.35 -24.46 -18.92
CA THR A 194 27.12 -23.88 -20.25
C THR A 194 28.31 -23.94 -21.20
N GLN A 195 29.54 -24.10 -20.68
CA GLN A 195 30.76 -24.19 -21.49
C GLN A 195 31.12 -25.63 -21.90
N ASN A 196 30.53 -26.65 -21.26
CA ASN A 196 30.70 -28.06 -21.61
C ASN A 196 29.34 -28.75 -21.83
N PRO A 197 28.66 -28.53 -22.96
CA PRO A 197 27.40 -29.22 -23.29
C PRO A 197 27.60 -30.70 -23.70
N SER A 198 28.84 -31.16 -23.86
CA SER A 198 29.19 -32.49 -24.36
C SER A 198 29.31 -33.52 -23.23
N GLY A 199 28.19 -33.93 -22.65
CA GLY A 199 28.13 -34.94 -21.60
C GLY A 199 26.83 -35.74 -21.65
N THR A 200 26.70 -36.58 -22.67
CA THR A 200 25.84 -37.78 -22.77
C THR A 200 24.70 -37.91 -21.74
N CYS A 201 23.50 -37.47 -22.12
CA CYS A 201 22.29 -38.18 -21.71
C CYS A 201 22.11 -39.40 -22.63
N LEU A 202 22.73 -40.52 -22.26
CA LEU A 202 22.30 -41.82 -22.77
C LEU A 202 21.09 -42.24 -21.93
N ILE A 203 19.91 -42.09 -22.52
CA ILE A 203 18.69 -42.77 -22.09
C ILE A 203 18.84 -44.21 -22.59
N ASN A 204 18.94 -45.16 -21.66
CA ASN A 204 18.48 -46.54 -21.84
C ASN A 204 17.37 -46.78 -20.83
#